data_AF-A0A923UMR0-F1
#
_entry.id   AF-A0A923UMR0-F1
#
_cell.length_a   1.000
_cell.length_b   1.000
_cell.length_c   1.000
_cell.angle_alpha   90.00
_cell.angle_beta   90.00
_cell.angle_gamma   90.00
#
_symmetry.space_group_name_H-M   'P 1'
#
loop_
_entity.id
_entity.type
_entity.pdbx_description
1 polymer ?
#
loop_
_entity_poly.entity_id
_entity_poly.type
_entity_poly.pdbx_seq_one_letter_code
_entity_poly.pdbx_strand_id
1 'polypeptide(L)'
;MEKQNEIKLFEDKKVRTLWDDDQEKWYLSIIDVIAVLTESVDANAYWRKLKQRLKAEGNETVTNCHGLKMLSPDGKMRLTDVADTEQLFRLIQSIPSPKAEPFKTI
;
A
#
# COMPACT_ATOMS: atom_id res chain seq x y z
N MET A 1 19.51 -11.42 11.53
CA MET A 1 19.34 -12.21 10.30
C MET A 1 18.67 -11.30 9.30
N GLU A 2 19.34 -10.90 8.23
CA GLU A 2 18.79 -9.96 7.25
C GLU A 2 17.70 -10.65 6.41
N LYS A 3 16.43 -10.52 6.83
CA LYS A 3 15.29 -10.85 5.98
C LYS A 3 15.17 -9.75 4.93
N GLN A 4 15.78 -10.02 3.78
CA GLN A 4 15.81 -9.11 2.64
C GLN A 4 14.38 -8.75 2.21
N ASN A 5 14.13 -7.45 1.97
CA ASN A 5 12.90 -6.94 1.39
C ASN A 5 12.49 -7.77 0.15
N GLU A 6 11.50 -8.66 0.28
CA GLU A 6 11.07 -9.53 -0.80
C GLU A 6 10.12 -8.78 -1.75
N ILE A 7 10.56 -8.54 -2.98
CA ILE A 7 9.69 -7.98 -4.01
C ILE A 7 8.72 -9.08 -4.44
N LYS A 8 7.45 -8.98 -4.02
CA LYS A 8 6.39 -9.86 -4.52
C LYS A 8 5.83 -9.29 -5.84
N LEU A 9 5.73 -10.14 -6.86
CA LEU A 9 5.18 -9.79 -8.17
C LEU A 9 3.64 -9.87 -8.10
N PHE A 10 2.96 -8.76 -8.36
CA PHE A 10 1.50 -8.71 -8.51
C PHE A 10 1.19 -8.16 -9.90
N GLU A 11 0.54 -8.97 -10.75
CA GLU A 11 0.20 -8.61 -12.15
C GLU A 11 1.36 -7.91 -12.91
N ASP A 12 2.53 -8.54 -12.97
CA ASP A 12 3.76 -8.01 -13.61
C ASP A 12 4.36 -6.73 -13.01
N LYS A 13 3.76 -6.19 -11.93
CA LYS A 13 4.28 -5.01 -11.22
C LYS A 13 4.94 -5.41 -9.90
N LYS A 14 6.07 -4.74 -9.61
CA LYS A 14 6.86 -4.94 -8.39
C LYS A 14 6.24 -4.14 -7.25
N VAL A 15 5.77 -4.82 -6.20
CA VAL A 15 5.31 -4.19 -4.96
C VAL A 15 6.43 -4.27 -3.93
N ARG A 16 6.85 -3.12 -3.37
CA ARG A 16 7.85 -3.09 -2.30
C ARG A 16 7.25 -3.62 -1.01
N THR A 17 7.96 -4.54 -0.37
CA THR A 17 7.65 -5.04 0.97
C THR A 17 8.77 -4.72 1.94
N LEU A 18 8.43 -4.67 3.22
CA LEU A 18 9.35 -4.48 4.33
C LEU A 18 8.95 -5.44 5.44
N TRP A 19 9.92 -6.20 5.95
CA TRP A 19 9.75 -6.97 7.17
C TRP A 19 10.05 -6.06 8.36
N ASP A 20 9.17 -6.08 9.36
CA ASP A 20 9.36 -5.41 10.64
C ASP A 20 9.61 -6.48 11.71
N ASP A 21 10.82 -6.49 12.27
CA ASP A 21 11.24 -7.47 13.27
C ASP A 21 10.61 -7.21 14.65
N ASP A 22 10.23 -5.97 14.98
CA ASP A 22 9.61 -5.63 16.26
C ASP A 22 8.16 -6.13 16.35
N GLN A 23 7.41 -6.02 15.24
CA GLN A 23 6.03 -6.49 15.16
C GLN A 23 5.89 -7.89 14.54
N GLU A 24 6.99 -8.48 14.07
CA GLU A 24 7.03 -9.74 13.31
C GLU A 24 6.03 -9.77 12.15
N LYS A 25 5.94 -8.66 11.41
CA LYS A 25 4.94 -8.44 10.35
C LYS A 25 5.56 -7.99 9.03
N TRP A 26 4.89 -8.36 7.94
CA TRP A 26 5.17 -7.84 6.61
C TRP A 26 4.31 -6.60 6.32
N TYR A 27 4.99 -5.54 5.89
CA TYR A 27 4.40 -4.32 5.39
C TYR A 27 4.56 -4.19 3.88
N LEU A 28 3.56 -3.64 3.21
CA LEU A 28 3.55 -3.38 1.77
C LEU A 28 3.41 -1.89 1.50
N SER A 29 4.05 -1.40 0.43
CA SER A 29 3.88 -0.02 0.00
C SER A 29 2.47 0.21 -0.57
N ILE A 30 1.72 1.13 0.05
CA ILE A 30 0.37 1.48 -0.39
C ILE A 30 0.40 2.11 -1.79
N ILE A 31 1.39 2.96 -2.08
CA ILE A 31 1.53 3.61 -3.39
C ILE A 31 1.73 2.57 -4.51
N ASP A 32 2.56 1.56 -4.27
CA ASP A 32 2.82 0.53 -5.27
C ASP A 32 1.55 -0.27 -5.53
N VAL A 33 0.82 -0.66 -4.47
CA VAL A 33 -0.45 -1.38 -4.62
C VAL A 33 -1.50 -0.56 -5.36
N ILE A 34 -1.63 0.74 -5.04
CA ILE A 34 -2.52 1.65 -5.78
C ILE A 34 -2.10 1.72 -7.26
N ALA A 35 -0.80 1.81 -7.55
CA ALA A 35 -0.30 1.83 -8.93
C ALA A 35 -0.62 0.53 -9.69
N VAL A 36 -0.64 -0.62 -9.01
CA VAL A 36 -1.08 -1.90 -9.60
C VAL A 36 -2.59 -1.88 -9.87
N LEU A 37 -3.39 -1.55 -8.85
CA LEU A 37 -4.85 -1.67 -8.91
C LEU A 37 -5.53 -0.61 -9.77
N THR A 38 -4.95 0.58 -9.86
CA THR A 38 -5.56 1.72 -10.58
C THR A 38 -4.90 2.00 -11.92
N GLU A 39 -3.73 1.41 -12.18
CA GLU A 39 -2.87 1.71 -13.33
C GLU A 39 -2.61 3.21 -13.52
N SER A 40 -2.76 3.99 -12.44
CA SER A 40 -2.65 5.42 -12.47
C SER A 40 -1.21 5.84 -12.74
N VAL A 41 -1.03 6.79 -13.65
CA VAL A 41 0.26 7.43 -13.94
C VAL A 41 0.82 8.14 -12.69
N ASP A 42 -0.06 8.63 -11.82
CA ASP A 42 0.30 9.28 -10.56
C ASP A 42 -0.45 8.67 -9.37
N ALA A 43 0.02 7.50 -8.93
CA ALA A 43 -0.50 6.80 -7.77
C ALA A 43 -0.39 7.61 -6.47
N ASN A 44 0.58 8.53 -6.36
CA ASN A 44 0.72 9.40 -5.19
C ASN A 44 -0.44 10.41 -5.12
N ALA A 45 -0.77 11.07 -6.23
CA ALA A 45 -1.92 11.95 -6.29
C ALA A 45 -3.23 11.20 -6.02
N TYR A 46 -3.38 9.98 -6.56
CA TYR A 46 -4.52 9.12 -6.28
C TYR A 46 -4.64 8.83 -4.78
N TRP A 47 -3.54 8.41 -4.14
CA TRP A 47 -3.51 8.09 -2.72
C TRP A 47 -3.89 9.28 -1.84
N ARG A 48 -3.39 10.49 -2.15
CA ARG A 48 -3.73 11.71 -1.41
C ARG A 48 -5.23 12.01 -1.47
N LYS A 49 -5.86 11.85 -2.64
CA LYS A 49 -7.32 12.02 -2.79
C LYS A 49 -8.10 10.93 -2.06
N LEU A 50 -7.66 9.68 -2.15
CA LEU A 50 -8.29 8.55 -1.44
C LEU A 50 -8.26 8.76 0.08
N LYS A 51 -7.11 9.17 0.64
CA LYS A 51 -6.99 9.54 2.06
C LYS A 51 -7.95 10.65 2.46
N GLN A 52 -8.07 11.70 1.65
CA GLN A 52 -8.98 12.80 1.92
C GLN A 52 -10.44 12.34 1.95
N ARG A 53 -10.87 11.51 0.99
CA ARG A 53 -12.22 10.94 0.93
C ARG A 53 -12.49 10.05 2.15
N LEU A 54 -11.59 9.12 2.45
CA LEU A 54 -11.75 8.19 3.57
C LEU A 54 -11.81 8.93 4.92
N LYS A 55 -11.02 9.99 5.08
CA LYS A 55 -11.10 10.86 6.26
C LYS A 55 -12.43 11.60 6.34
N ALA A 56 -12.98 12.04 5.21
CA ALA A 56 -14.29 12.72 5.17
C ALA A 56 -15.45 11.75 5.47
N GLU A 57 -15.32 10.48 5.11
CA GLU A 57 -16.27 9.40 5.42
C GLU A 57 -16.17 8.90 6.88
N GLY A 58 -15.22 9.42 7.67
CA GLY A 58 -14.97 8.97 9.04
C GLY A 58 -14.25 7.62 9.13
N ASN A 59 -13.64 7.15 8.05
CA ASN A 59 -12.91 5.89 8.02
C ASN A 59 -11.53 6.05 8.66
N GLU A 60 -11.38 5.57 9.89
CA GLU A 60 -10.14 5.68 10.66
C GLU A 60 -8.98 4.83 10.11
N THR A 61 -9.25 3.89 9.19
CA THR A 61 -8.25 2.93 8.65
C THR A 61 -7.10 3.63 7.92
N VAL A 62 -7.33 4.77 7.29
CA VAL A 62 -6.27 5.60 6.64
C VAL A 62 -5.40 6.36 7.63
N THR A 63 -5.82 6.45 8.88
CA THR A 63 -5.12 7.23 9.92
C THR A 63 -4.02 6.42 10.57
N ASN A 64 -4.04 5.08 10.41
CA ASN A 64 -3.08 4.17 11.03
C ASN A 64 -2.08 3.56 10.02
N CYS A 65 -1.90 4.21 8.87
CA CYS A 65 -0.83 3.86 7.94
C CYS A 65 0.51 4.16 8.62
N HIS A 66 1.39 3.16 8.68
CA HIS A 66 2.71 3.35 9.24
C HIS A 66 3.58 4.05 8.19
N GLY A 67 4.31 5.08 8.60
CA GLY A 67 5.32 5.70 7.75
C GLY A 67 6.64 4.97 7.94
N LEU A 68 6.96 4.01 7.07
CA LEU A 68 8.25 3.31 7.11
C LEU A 68 9.19 3.81 6.01
N LYS A 69 10.49 3.83 6.31
CA LYS A 69 11.50 4.19 5.31
C LYS A 69 11.69 3.01 4.37
N MET A 70 11.25 3.18 3.13
CA MET A 70 11.44 2.20 2.06
C MET A 70 12.41 2.74 1.01
N LEU A 71 13.12 1.82 0.34
CA LEU A 71 13.92 2.15 -0.82
C LEU A 71 12.99 2.59 -1.96
N SER A 72 13.21 3.77 -2.49
CA SER A 72 12.47 4.30 -3.64
C SER A 72 13.17 3.87 -4.94
N PRO A 73 12.48 3.87 -6.11
CA PRO A 73 13.09 3.47 -7.38
C PRO A 73 14.31 4.31 -7.78
N ASP A 74 14.46 5.52 -7.24
CA ASP A 74 15.62 6.40 -7.43
C ASP A 74 16.83 6.04 -6.55
N GLY A 75 16.75 4.94 -5.78
CA GLY A 75 17.79 4.45 -4.89
C GLY A 75 17.85 5.17 -3.54
N LYS A 76 16.92 6.09 -3.23
CA LYS A 76 16.91 6.82 -1.96
C LYS A 76 15.89 6.24 -0.98
N MET A 77 16.25 6.21 0.31
CA MET A 77 15.32 5.85 1.38
C MET A 77 14.34 6.99 1.61
N ARG A 78 13.04 6.72 1.44
CA ARG A 78 11.96 7.70 1.59
C ARG A 78 10.91 7.18 2.56
N LEU A 79 10.37 8.08 3.38
CA LEU A 79 9.21 7.77 4.18
C LEU A 79 8.04 7.48 3.23
N THR A 80 7.49 6.27 3.33
CA THR A 80 6.43 5.78 2.48
C THR A 80 5.32 5.28 3.37
N ASP A 81 4.07 5.59 3.02
CA ASP A 81 2.92 5.00 3.70
C ASP A 81 2.87 3.51 3.37
N VAL A 82 2.90 2.69 4.41
CA VAL A 82 2.82 1.23 4.33
C VAL A 82 1.60 0.71 5.08
N ALA A 83 1.14 -0.47 4.67
CA ALA A 83 0.06 -1.21 5.29
C ALA A 83 0.44 -2.67 5.45
N ASP A 84 0.01 -3.29 6.54
CA ASP A 84 0.02 -4.75 6.66
C ASP A 84 -1.10 -5.38 5.80
N THR A 85 -1.16 -6.71 5.74
CA THR A 85 -2.13 -7.44 4.92
C THR A 85 -3.59 -7.09 5.25
N GLU A 86 -3.94 -6.93 6.53
CA GLU A 86 -5.31 -6.65 6.96
C GLU A 86 -5.72 -5.22 6.61
N GLN A 87 -4.83 -4.27 6.89
CA GLN A 87 -5.00 -2.86 6.53
C GLN A 87 -5.12 -2.70 5.01
N LEU A 88 -4.29 -3.43 4.26
CA LEU A 88 -4.31 -3.40 2.81
C LEU A 88 -5.63 -3.93 2.26
N PHE A 89 -6.14 -5.05 2.78
CA PHE A 89 -7.42 -5.61 2.35
C PHE A 89 -8.58 -4.61 2.50
N ARG A 90 -8.67 -3.94 3.66
CA ARG A 90 -9.67 -2.87 3.90
C ARG A 90 -9.49 -1.68 2.97
N LEU A 91 -8.25 -1.34 2.65
CA LEU A 91 -7.97 -0.25 1.72
C LEU A 91 -8.43 -0.60 0.30
N ILE A 92 -8.13 -1.81 -0.16
CA ILE A 92 -8.51 -2.29 -1.50
C ILE A 92 -10.03 -2.26 -1.68
N GLN A 93 -10.79 -2.68 -0.67
CA GLN A 93 -12.26 -2.59 -0.63
C GLN A 93 -12.78 -1.17 -0.87
N SER A 94 -12.02 -0.15 -0.42
CA SER A 94 -12.34 1.27 -0.55
C SER A 94 -11.92 1.90 -1.89
N ILE A 95 -11.18 1.16 -2.73
CA ILE A 95 -10.75 1.62 -4.05
C ILE A 95 -11.85 1.26 -5.07
N PRO A 96 -12.50 2.24 -5.71
CA PRO A 96 -13.38 1.98 -6.84
C PRO A 96 -12.53 1.68 -8.08
N SER A 97 -12.01 0.45 -8.17
CA SER A 97 -11.33 -0.08 -9.34
C SER A 97 -11.97 -1.41 -9.75
N PRO A 98 -12.19 -1.68 -11.05
CA PRO A 98 -12.61 -3.00 -11.54
C PRO A 98 -11.67 -4.12 -11.08
N LYS A 99 -10.37 -3.83 -10.92
CA LYS A 99 -9.38 -4.80 -10.40
C LYS A 99 -9.48 -5.04 -8.89
N ALA A 100 -10.16 -4.15 -8.17
CA ALA A 100 -10.43 -4.32 -6.74
C ALA A 100 -11.73 -5.12 -6.50
N GLU A 101 -12.63 -5.24 -7.49
CA GLU A 101 -13.85 -6.03 -7.39
C GLU A 101 -13.65 -7.50 -6.98
N PRO A 102 -12.67 -8.27 -7.50
CA PRO A 102 -12.45 -9.64 -7.06
C PRO A 102 -12.07 -9.77 -5.57
N PHE A 103 -11.65 -8.67 -4.93
CA PHE A 103 -11.34 -8.63 -3.51
C PHE A 103 -12.52 -8.18 -2.64
N LYS A 104 -13.63 -7.72 -3.22
CA LYS A 104 -14.80 -7.21 -2.49
C LYS A 104 -15.74 -8.28 -1.96
N THR A 105 -15.67 -9.50 -2.50
CA THR A 105 -16.69 -10.55 -2.29
C THR A 105 -16.25 -11.69 -1.35
N ILE A 106 -15.16 -11.52 -0.61
CA ILE A 106 -14.72 -12.45 0.46
C ILE A 106 -15.21 -11.96 1.81
#